data_AF-A0AAF1JZE9-F1
#
_entry.id   AF-A0AAF1JZE9-F1
#
_cell.length_a   1.000
_cell.length_b   1.000
_cell.length_c   1.000
_cell.angle_alpha   90.00
_cell.angle_beta   90.00
_cell.angle_gamma   90.00
#
_symmetry.space_group_name_H-M   'P 1'
#
loop_
_entity.id
_entity.type
_entity.pdbx_description
1 polymer ?
#
loop_
_entity_poly.entity_id
_entity_poly.type
_entity_poly.pdbx_seq_one_letter_code
_entity_poly.pdbx_strand_id
1 'polypeptide(L)'
;LGTLGNDSLVGGADTDLLDYSNTSLAVTVNLSPSTGPGTSTGAFGNDSLSGFESIVTGTGNDSITGASGAAETINAGAGDDSFGGSTGNDSLFGGAGNNLLDFSNTTASVTINLATGTSTGAFNNDSFTGFTGVVTGSGADSLRGSAGNDSLSGGAGADTLVGGNGADSISAGNDADEIRWDRFEGNDTIDGGDGNDILRISTRDFTPASLPTGGNAGPAPGLNGWERISGITYNSPEGATYRYTPTGETLTIRNIETVTICFYPGTMIATPNGERAVETLAIGDMVLTAEGDVRPIRWMGRQTVSTLFGDPLRVLPVRILAGALGEGVPARDLLLSPDHAVLVEGILVQAGALVNGTTILRQFDVPEVFTYHHIELQAHELVLAEGAPAETFVDNIDRLGFDNWEEHEALYGCEPSIPEMDRPRAKAQRQVPRFVQHAIEARAGMKLIA
;
A
#
# COMPACT_ATOMS: atom_id res chain seq x y z
N LEU A 1 28.75 -36.88 -1.21
CA LEU A 1 29.98 -36.13 -0.85
C LEU A 1 30.49 -35.46 -2.11
N GLY A 2 30.48 -34.12 -2.15
CA GLY A 2 31.22 -33.39 -3.16
C GLY A 2 32.72 -33.58 -2.96
N THR A 3 33.44 -33.99 -3.99
CA THR A 3 34.92 -34.01 -3.96
C THR A 3 35.46 -32.87 -4.80
N LEU A 4 36.76 -32.56 -4.70
CA LEU A 4 37.35 -31.58 -5.59
C LEU A 4 37.28 -32.10 -7.03
N GLY A 5 36.67 -31.33 -7.93
CA GLY A 5 36.59 -31.69 -9.35
C GLY A 5 35.27 -31.26 -9.96
N ASN A 6 35.01 -31.70 -11.19
CA ASN A 6 33.67 -31.58 -11.76
C ASN A 6 33.09 -32.99 -11.80
N ASP A 7 32.19 -33.29 -10.89
CA ASP A 7 31.65 -34.63 -10.71
C ASP A 7 30.25 -34.79 -11.32
N SER A 8 29.80 -36.03 -11.48
CA SER A 8 28.42 -36.38 -11.82
C SER A 8 27.85 -37.21 -10.66
N LEU A 9 26.96 -36.61 -9.89
CA LEU A 9 26.39 -37.18 -8.68
C LEU A 9 24.93 -37.59 -8.94
N VAL A 10 24.60 -38.83 -8.60
CA VAL A 10 23.27 -39.42 -8.79
C VAL A 10 22.90 -40.14 -7.49
N GLY A 11 21.82 -39.73 -6.83
CA GLY A 11 21.36 -40.38 -5.61
C GLY A 11 20.62 -41.68 -5.90
N GLY A 12 19.57 -41.63 -6.72
CA GLY A 12 18.84 -42.83 -7.13
C GLY A 12 17.34 -42.70 -6.90
N ALA A 13 16.73 -43.74 -6.31
CA ALA A 13 15.29 -43.82 -6.08
C ALA A 13 14.90 -43.86 -4.59
N ASP A 14 15.87 -44.03 -3.69
CA ASP A 14 15.67 -43.94 -2.25
C ASP A 14 15.82 -42.47 -1.82
N THR A 15 15.88 -42.18 -0.52
CA THR A 15 16.19 -40.82 -0.04
C THR A 15 17.69 -40.61 0.01
N ASP A 16 18.17 -39.67 -0.79
CA ASP A 16 19.61 -39.46 -0.99
C ASP A 16 20.09 -38.10 -0.46
N LEU A 17 21.27 -38.11 0.16
CA LEU A 17 21.90 -36.95 0.77
C LEU A 17 23.05 -36.38 -0.08
N LEU A 18 22.91 -35.12 -0.44
CA LEU A 18 23.97 -34.27 -0.97
C LEU A 18 24.65 -33.50 0.18
N ASP A 19 25.83 -33.96 0.58
CA ASP A 19 26.57 -33.44 1.73
C ASP A 19 27.81 -32.62 1.33
N TYR A 20 27.79 -31.35 1.70
CA TYR A 20 28.86 -30.35 1.58
C TYR A 20 29.30 -29.79 2.95
N SER A 21 28.86 -30.36 4.08
CA SER A 21 29.04 -29.83 5.45
C SER A 21 30.47 -29.50 5.89
N ASN A 22 31.48 -30.06 5.22
CA ASN A 22 32.90 -29.86 5.54
C ASN A 22 33.54 -28.63 4.87
N THR A 23 32.75 -27.75 4.24
CA THR A 23 33.24 -26.49 3.64
C THR A 23 32.94 -25.28 4.50
N SER A 24 33.83 -24.29 4.42
CA SER A 24 33.58 -22.92 4.90
C SER A 24 33.41 -21.91 3.77
N LEU A 25 33.44 -22.38 2.52
CA LEU A 25 33.22 -21.58 1.32
C LEU A 25 31.79 -21.80 0.81
N ALA A 26 31.21 -20.75 0.23
CA ALA A 26 29.88 -20.78 -0.38
C ALA A 26 29.74 -21.89 -1.44
N VAL A 27 28.56 -22.50 -1.47
CA VAL A 27 28.09 -23.47 -2.46
C VAL A 27 26.78 -22.96 -3.05
N THR A 28 26.67 -23.03 -4.38
CA THR A 28 25.40 -22.79 -5.07
C THR A 28 24.87 -24.11 -5.58
N VAL A 29 23.75 -24.58 -5.04
CA VAL A 29 23.04 -25.79 -5.46
C VAL A 29 21.74 -25.38 -6.17
N ASN A 30 21.52 -25.89 -7.37
CA ASN A 30 20.27 -25.71 -8.10
C ASN A 30 19.80 -27.06 -8.62
N LEU A 31 18.73 -27.62 -8.03
CA LEU A 31 18.16 -28.89 -8.44
C LEU A 31 17.07 -28.75 -9.52
N SER A 32 16.63 -27.54 -9.84
CA SER A 32 15.58 -27.24 -10.83
C SER A 32 16.00 -26.20 -11.89
N PRO A 33 17.15 -26.38 -12.58
CA PRO A 33 17.56 -25.45 -13.63
C PRO A 33 16.60 -25.50 -14.82
N SER A 34 16.49 -24.38 -15.54
CA SER A 34 15.62 -24.26 -16.72
C SER A 34 16.00 -25.21 -17.86
N THR A 35 17.25 -25.68 -17.90
CA THR A 35 17.73 -26.70 -18.85
C THR A 35 18.84 -27.54 -18.21
N GLY A 36 18.82 -28.85 -18.47
CA GLY A 36 19.88 -29.77 -18.04
C GLY A 36 19.63 -30.45 -16.69
N PRO A 37 20.61 -31.22 -16.18
CA PRO A 37 20.56 -31.78 -14.83
C PRO A 37 20.75 -30.68 -13.78
N GLY A 38 20.42 -30.98 -12.52
CA GLY A 38 20.77 -30.10 -11.40
C GLY A 38 22.27 -29.84 -11.34
N THR A 39 22.68 -28.79 -10.65
CA THR A 39 24.08 -28.36 -10.58
C THR A 39 24.49 -27.92 -9.19
N SER A 40 25.73 -28.18 -8.81
CA SER A 40 26.43 -27.49 -7.72
C SER A 40 27.63 -26.75 -8.25
N THR A 41 27.92 -25.57 -7.72
CA THR A 41 29.15 -24.82 -8.00
C THR A 41 29.76 -24.26 -6.72
N GLY A 42 31.06 -23.91 -6.75
CA GLY A 42 31.74 -23.26 -5.64
C GLY A 42 32.88 -24.10 -5.06
N ALA A 43 32.82 -24.38 -3.75
CA ALA A 43 33.91 -24.95 -2.97
C ALA A 43 34.49 -26.28 -3.49
N PHE A 44 33.67 -27.08 -4.17
CA PHE A 44 34.03 -28.42 -4.62
C PHE A 44 34.17 -28.54 -6.15
N GLY A 45 34.04 -27.43 -6.89
CA GLY A 45 34.04 -27.41 -8.35
C GLY A 45 32.62 -27.35 -8.91
N ASN A 46 32.44 -27.80 -10.16
CA ASN A 46 31.14 -27.72 -10.87
C ASN A 46 30.58 -29.13 -11.12
N ASP A 47 29.62 -29.55 -10.30
CA ASP A 47 29.04 -30.89 -10.41
C ASP A 47 27.67 -30.87 -11.11
N SER A 48 27.34 -32.00 -11.73
CA SER A 48 26.01 -32.34 -12.22
C SER A 48 25.31 -33.22 -11.19
N LEU A 49 24.04 -32.91 -10.89
CA LEU A 49 23.26 -33.51 -9.80
C LEU A 49 21.94 -34.11 -10.32
N SER A 50 21.52 -35.24 -9.73
CA SER A 50 20.18 -35.79 -9.95
C SER A 50 19.74 -36.73 -8.82
N GLY A 51 18.45 -36.72 -8.49
CA GLY A 51 17.83 -37.63 -7.51
C GLY A 51 18.38 -37.44 -6.10
N PHE A 52 18.36 -36.21 -5.59
CA PHE A 52 18.72 -35.90 -4.20
C PHE A 52 17.54 -35.20 -3.54
N GLU A 53 17.13 -35.68 -2.38
CA GLU A 53 16.00 -35.16 -1.60
C GLU A 53 16.47 -34.53 -0.29
N SER A 54 17.75 -34.71 0.08
CA SER A 54 18.36 -34.08 1.25
C SER A 54 19.62 -33.33 0.86
N ILE A 55 19.76 -32.11 1.37
CA ILE A 55 20.93 -31.26 1.14
C ILE A 55 21.45 -30.78 2.49
N VAL A 56 22.76 -30.87 2.69
CA VAL A 56 23.46 -30.22 3.81
C VAL A 56 24.62 -29.41 3.25
N THR A 57 24.62 -28.10 3.49
CA THR A 57 25.73 -27.21 3.13
C THR A 57 26.57 -26.83 4.35
N GLY A 58 27.48 -25.87 4.18
CA GLY A 58 28.63 -25.67 5.05
C GLY A 58 28.47 -24.49 6.02
N THR A 59 29.57 -23.77 6.24
CA THR A 59 29.55 -22.49 6.96
C THR A 59 29.72 -21.28 6.03
N GLY A 60 29.48 -21.47 4.72
CA GLY A 60 29.55 -20.42 3.72
C GLY A 60 28.19 -19.75 3.54
N ASN A 61 28.14 -18.66 2.78
CA ASN A 61 26.86 -18.06 2.38
C ASN A 61 26.35 -18.81 1.16
N ASP A 62 25.50 -19.81 1.39
CA ASP A 62 25.08 -20.78 0.40
C ASP A 62 23.80 -20.32 -0.33
N SER A 63 23.63 -20.79 -1.57
CA SER A 63 22.42 -20.53 -2.35
C SER A 63 21.86 -21.85 -2.84
N ILE A 64 20.60 -22.13 -2.50
CA ILE A 64 19.99 -23.44 -2.71
C ILE A 64 18.65 -23.25 -3.41
N THR A 65 18.44 -23.91 -4.54
CA THR A 65 17.12 -24.05 -5.18
C THR A 65 16.74 -25.52 -5.17
N GLY A 66 15.59 -25.83 -4.57
CA GLY A 66 15.07 -27.18 -4.50
C GLY A 66 14.63 -27.75 -5.85
N ALA A 67 14.32 -29.05 -5.87
CA ALA A 67 13.80 -29.77 -7.02
C ALA A 67 12.30 -29.51 -7.18
N SER A 68 11.73 -29.96 -8.29
CA SER A 68 10.27 -29.99 -8.41
C SER A 68 9.74 -31.39 -8.07
N GLY A 69 8.89 -31.50 -7.05
CA GLY A 69 7.91 -32.55 -6.90
C GLY A 69 7.90 -33.19 -5.51
N ALA A 70 8.97 -33.92 -5.18
CA ALA A 70 9.08 -34.63 -3.91
C ALA A 70 9.33 -33.65 -2.75
N ALA A 71 9.07 -34.10 -1.52
CA ALA A 71 9.42 -33.33 -0.33
C ALA A 71 10.93 -33.41 -0.06
N GLU A 72 11.54 -32.27 0.24
CA GLU A 72 12.98 -32.14 0.46
C GLU A 72 13.32 -31.75 1.90
N THR A 73 14.51 -32.13 2.36
CA THR A 73 15.07 -31.70 3.66
C THR A 73 16.38 -30.99 3.43
N ILE A 74 16.41 -29.68 3.69
CA ILE A 74 17.52 -28.81 3.31
C ILE A 74 18.04 -28.11 4.56
N ASN A 75 19.33 -28.28 4.84
CA ASN A 75 20.02 -27.60 5.92
C ASN A 75 21.18 -26.78 5.37
N ALA A 76 21.05 -25.45 5.46
CA ALA A 76 22.01 -24.51 4.92
C ALA A 76 23.24 -24.28 5.83
N GLY A 77 23.15 -24.71 7.11
CA GLY A 77 24.29 -24.66 8.02
C GLY A 77 24.48 -23.29 8.66
N ALA A 78 25.63 -22.65 8.45
CA ALA A 78 25.91 -21.34 9.00
C ALA A 78 26.37 -20.40 7.88
N GLY A 79 26.15 -19.10 8.04
CA GLY A 79 26.32 -18.15 6.95
C GLY A 79 25.00 -17.45 6.66
N ASP A 80 25.05 -16.46 5.79
CA ASP A 80 23.84 -15.81 5.27
C ASP A 80 23.41 -16.59 4.02
N ASP A 81 22.46 -17.51 4.20
CA ASP A 81 22.03 -18.45 3.17
C ASP A 81 20.76 -17.98 2.45
N SER A 82 20.61 -18.34 1.17
CA SER A 82 19.43 -18.04 0.38
C SER A 82 18.80 -19.32 -0.17
N PHE A 83 17.48 -19.44 0.01
CA PHE A 83 16.69 -20.54 -0.50
C PHE A 83 15.70 -20.05 -1.56
N GLY A 84 15.83 -20.55 -2.79
CA GLY A 84 14.87 -20.38 -3.86
C GLY A 84 13.81 -21.48 -3.83
N GLY A 85 12.55 -21.09 -4.03
CA GLY A 85 11.40 -22.01 -3.92
C GLY A 85 11.44 -23.25 -4.83
N SER A 86 10.83 -24.33 -4.34
CA SER A 86 10.61 -25.62 -5.00
C SER A 86 9.16 -26.06 -4.84
N THR A 87 8.65 -26.87 -5.76
CA THR A 87 7.38 -27.54 -5.47
C THR A 87 7.68 -28.76 -4.63
N GLY A 88 7.07 -28.91 -3.48
CA GLY A 88 7.30 -30.02 -2.57
C GLY A 88 6.53 -29.73 -1.30
N ASN A 89 6.67 -30.50 -0.24
CA ASN A 89 6.32 -29.99 1.10
C ASN A 89 7.60 -30.07 1.89
N ASP A 90 8.38 -28.99 1.85
CA ASP A 90 9.80 -29.05 2.18
C ASP A 90 10.05 -28.70 3.65
N SER A 91 11.18 -29.17 4.16
CA SER A 91 11.68 -28.89 5.51
C SER A 91 13.01 -28.16 5.42
N LEU A 92 12.98 -26.85 5.68
CA LEU A 92 14.10 -25.94 5.45
C LEU A 92 14.71 -25.47 6.78
N PHE A 93 16.03 -25.58 6.90
CA PHE A 93 16.77 -25.13 8.07
C PHE A 93 17.84 -24.15 7.59
N GLY A 94 17.60 -22.85 7.76
CA GLY A 94 18.58 -21.81 7.43
C GLY A 94 19.77 -21.80 8.39
N GLY A 95 19.59 -22.33 9.60
CA GLY A 95 20.67 -22.39 10.59
C GLY A 95 21.10 -21.01 11.10
N ALA A 96 22.40 -20.74 11.19
CA ALA A 96 22.92 -19.53 11.84
C ALA A 96 23.32 -18.44 10.83
N GLY A 97 22.74 -17.25 10.93
CA GLY A 97 23.02 -16.12 10.04
C GLY A 97 21.72 -15.43 9.64
N ASN A 98 21.78 -14.52 8.67
CA ASN A 98 20.61 -13.87 8.08
C ASN A 98 20.20 -14.62 6.83
N ASN A 99 19.21 -15.50 6.98
CA ASN A 99 18.80 -16.39 5.90
C ASN A 99 17.56 -15.86 5.18
N LEU A 100 17.56 -16.00 3.87
CA LEU A 100 16.55 -15.45 2.95
C LEU A 100 15.75 -16.57 2.28
N LEU A 101 14.42 -16.45 2.35
CA LEU A 101 13.50 -17.13 1.43
C LEU A 101 13.30 -16.23 0.19
N ASP A 102 13.81 -16.66 -0.96
CA ASP A 102 13.74 -15.93 -2.23
C ASP A 102 12.70 -16.56 -3.17
N PHE A 103 11.55 -15.93 -3.26
CA PHE A 103 10.46 -16.26 -4.16
C PHE A 103 10.25 -15.19 -5.24
N SER A 104 11.26 -14.35 -5.50
CA SER A 104 11.19 -13.22 -6.45
C SER A 104 10.76 -13.57 -7.87
N ASN A 105 11.01 -14.81 -8.31
CA ASN A 105 10.64 -15.29 -9.65
C ASN A 105 9.21 -15.85 -9.74
N THR A 106 8.43 -15.74 -8.67
CA THR A 106 7.09 -16.33 -8.57
C THR A 106 6.04 -15.38 -9.12
N THR A 107 5.02 -15.93 -9.78
CA THR A 107 3.88 -15.15 -10.31
C THR A 107 2.56 -15.47 -9.62
N ALA A 108 2.54 -16.53 -8.81
CA ALA A 108 1.40 -16.91 -7.99
C ALA A 108 1.60 -16.43 -6.55
N SER A 109 0.50 -16.14 -5.88
CA SER A 109 0.49 -15.74 -4.48
C SER A 109 1.17 -16.76 -3.56
N VAL A 110 1.90 -16.25 -2.58
CA VAL A 110 2.46 -17.00 -1.46
C VAL A 110 2.01 -16.40 -0.14
N THR A 111 1.88 -17.25 0.88
CA THR A 111 1.64 -16.82 2.25
C THR A 111 2.76 -17.34 3.12
N ILE A 112 3.51 -16.45 3.74
CA ILE A 112 4.71 -16.77 4.54
C ILE A 112 4.54 -16.20 5.93
N ASN A 113 4.83 -17.03 6.93
CA ASN A 113 4.79 -16.63 8.33
C ASN A 113 6.08 -17.10 9.02
N LEU A 114 7.01 -16.16 9.22
CA LEU A 114 8.28 -16.40 9.90
C LEU A 114 8.08 -16.75 11.38
N ALA A 115 7.02 -16.23 12.03
CA ALA A 115 6.72 -16.55 13.43
C ALA A 115 6.31 -18.01 13.64
N THR A 116 5.62 -18.62 12.67
CA THR A 116 5.24 -20.04 12.73
C THR A 116 6.17 -20.94 11.94
N GLY A 117 7.04 -20.38 11.10
CA GLY A 117 7.96 -21.14 10.26
C GLY A 117 7.24 -21.89 9.14
N THR A 118 6.29 -21.24 8.45
CA THR A 118 5.45 -21.91 7.45
C THR A 118 5.24 -21.07 6.19
N SER A 119 5.28 -21.68 5.02
CA SER A 119 4.85 -21.12 3.73
C SER A 119 3.68 -21.91 3.16
N THR A 120 2.80 -21.25 2.39
CA THR A 120 1.75 -21.89 1.56
C THR A 120 1.61 -21.16 0.22
N GLY A 121 0.97 -21.78 -0.78
CA GLY A 121 0.68 -21.15 -2.07
C GLY A 121 1.47 -21.76 -3.23
N ALA A 122 2.20 -20.93 -3.98
CA ALA A 122 2.92 -21.32 -5.20
C ALA A 122 3.89 -22.52 -5.06
N PHE A 123 4.36 -22.79 -3.84
CA PHE A 123 5.34 -23.84 -3.52
C PHE A 123 4.79 -24.92 -2.58
N ASN A 124 3.46 -25.03 -2.46
CA ASN A 124 2.74 -25.86 -1.48
C ASN A 124 3.11 -25.51 -0.02
N ASN A 125 3.07 -26.49 0.91
CA ASN A 125 3.16 -26.25 2.34
C ASN A 125 4.56 -26.63 2.87
N ASP A 126 5.46 -25.66 2.97
CA ASP A 126 6.77 -25.88 3.57
C ASP A 126 6.78 -25.50 5.05
N SER A 127 7.72 -26.13 5.75
CA SER A 127 8.09 -25.77 7.11
C SER A 127 9.53 -25.31 7.15
N PHE A 128 9.82 -24.25 7.90
CA PHE A 128 11.16 -23.69 7.93
C PHE A 128 11.53 -23.09 9.29
N THR A 129 12.82 -23.01 9.56
CA THR A 129 13.38 -22.33 10.74
C THR A 129 14.68 -21.61 10.39
N GLY A 130 15.01 -20.57 11.17
CA GLY A 130 16.25 -19.82 11.00
C GLY A 130 16.24 -18.81 9.86
N PHE A 131 15.07 -18.47 9.30
CA PHE A 131 14.92 -17.44 8.27
C PHE A 131 14.44 -16.12 8.88
N THR A 132 15.04 -15.03 8.42
CA THR A 132 14.69 -13.64 8.82
C THR A 132 14.41 -12.75 7.61
N GLY A 133 14.79 -13.20 6.40
CA GLY A 133 14.52 -12.50 5.14
C GLY A 133 13.47 -13.21 4.30
N VAL A 134 12.60 -12.44 3.66
CA VAL A 134 11.64 -12.92 2.66
C VAL A 134 11.59 -11.92 1.50
N VAL A 135 11.69 -12.42 0.29
CA VAL A 135 11.40 -11.67 -0.95
C VAL A 135 10.38 -12.47 -1.75
N THR A 136 9.28 -11.83 -2.15
CA THR A 136 8.26 -12.44 -2.99
C THR A 136 8.15 -11.79 -4.36
N GLY A 137 7.18 -12.28 -5.15
CA GLY A 137 7.21 -12.19 -6.60
C GLY A 137 6.22 -11.17 -7.14
N SER A 138 5.42 -11.57 -8.12
CA SER A 138 4.34 -10.75 -8.70
C SER A 138 2.94 -11.23 -8.30
N GLY A 139 2.86 -12.07 -7.26
CA GLY A 139 1.60 -12.57 -6.71
C GLY A 139 1.00 -11.56 -5.75
N ALA A 140 -0.26 -11.74 -5.36
CA ALA A 140 -0.82 -11.02 -4.21
C ALA A 140 -0.42 -11.79 -2.94
N ASP A 141 0.66 -11.37 -2.29
CA ASP A 141 1.38 -12.12 -1.27
C ASP A 141 0.98 -11.70 0.15
N SER A 142 1.10 -12.62 1.12
CA SER A 142 0.82 -12.35 2.53
C SER A 142 2.04 -12.69 3.38
N LEU A 143 2.74 -11.68 3.88
CA LEU A 143 3.97 -11.81 4.64
C LEU A 143 3.77 -11.45 6.10
N ARG A 144 4.22 -12.32 7.00
CA ARG A 144 4.33 -12.03 8.43
C ARG A 144 5.74 -12.37 8.91
N GLY A 145 6.42 -11.39 9.50
CA GLY A 145 7.68 -11.60 10.19
C GLY A 145 7.51 -12.28 11.55
N SER A 146 8.62 -12.39 12.26
CA SER A 146 8.81 -13.14 13.48
C SER A 146 8.71 -12.22 14.71
N ALA A 147 9.48 -12.55 15.76
CA ALA A 147 9.68 -11.66 16.90
C ALA A 147 11.12 -11.11 16.96
N GLY A 148 11.93 -11.40 15.95
CA GLY A 148 13.27 -10.86 15.74
C GLY A 148 13.27 -9.80 14.65
N ASN A 149 14.45 -9.34 14.25
CA ASN A 149 14.58 -8.34 13.20
C ASN A 149 14.39 -9.02 11.83
N ASP A 150 13.35 -8.65 11.11
CA ASP A 150 13.00 -9.28 9.83
C ASP A 150 13.12 -8.31 8.64
N SER A 151 13.39 -8.86 7.46
CA SER A 151 13.41 -8.13 6.19
C SER A 151 12.39 -8.72 5.25
N LEU A 152 11.34 -7.95 4.91
CA LEU A 152 10.22 -8.41 4.11
C LEU A 152 10.09 -7.56 2.83
N SER A 153 10.00 -8.22 1.67
CA SER A 153 9.74 -7.58 0.37
C SER A 153 8.57 -8.26 -0.33
N GLY A 154 7.49 -7.53 -0.60
CA GLY A 154 6.28 -8.02 -1.27
C GLY A 154 6.47 -8.24 -2.78
N GLY A 155 7.03 -7.23 -3.46
CA GLY A 155 7.42 -7.33 -4.87
C GLY A 155 6.46 -6.59 -5.78
N ALA A 156 5.65 -7.27 -6.57
CA ALA A 156 4.57 -6.69 -7.35
C ALA A 156 3.28 -7.45 -7.06
N GLY A 157 2.12 -6.87 -7.37
CA GLY A 157 0.85 -7.40 -6.90
C GLY A 157 0.43 -6.76 -5.58
N ALA A 158 -0.85 -6.93 -5.21
CA ALA A 158 -1.39 -6.31 -4.00
C ALA A 158 -1.07 -7.15 -2.76
N ASP A 159 -0.08 -6.74 -2.00
CA ASP A 159 0.50 -7.51 -0.90
C ASP A 159 -0.04 -7.10 0.47
N THR A 160 0.06 -8.01 1.44
CA THR A 160 -0.18 -7.73 2.86
C THR A 160 1.05 -8.07 3.70
N LEU A 161 1.65 -7.08 4.35
CA LEU A 161 2.90 -7.25 5.11
C LEU A 161 2.73 -6.91 6.59
N VAL A 162 3.28 -7.73 7.48
CA VAL A 162 3.30 -7.50 8.93
C VAL A 162 4.70 -7.77 9.47
N GLY A 163 5.39 -6.77 10.00
CA GLY A 163 6.75 -6.90 10.55
C GLY A 163 6.82 -7.88 11.73
N GLY A 164 6.03 -7.62 12.78
CA GLY A 164 6.12 -8.38 14.02
C GLY A 164 6.80 -7.56 15.11
N ASN A 165 7.45 -8.24 16.07
CA ASN A 165 8.35 -7.54 17.01
C ASN A 165 9.75 -7.52 16.41
N GLY A 166 10.55 -6.51 16.73
CA GLY A 166 11.95 -6.45 16.29
C GLY A 166 12.17 -5.22 15.43
N ALA A 167 13.43 -4.92 15.12
CA ALA A 167 13.73 -3.84 14.17
C ALA A 167 13.58 -4.35 12.75
N ASP A 168 12.42 -4.11 12.15
CA ASP A 168 12.03 -4.68 10.87
C ASP A 168 12.29 -3.73 9.69
N SER A 169 12.53 -4.30 8.51
CA SER A 169 12.64 -3.59 7.24
C SER A 169 11.61 -4.13 6.26
N ILE A 170 10.62 -3.31 5.92
CA ILE A 170 9.50 -3.67 5.05
C ILE A 170 9.56 -2.84 3.78
N SER A 171 9.52 -3.51 2.62
CA SER A 171 9.30 -2.92 1.30
C SER A 171 8.06 -3.60 0.70
N ALA A 172 6.99 -2.85 0.45
CA ALA A 172 5.77 -3.46 -0.08
C ALA A 172 5.92 -3.75 -1.58
N GLY A 173 6.30 -2.75 -2.37
CA GLY A 173 6.79 -2.94 -3.74
C GLY A 173 6.05 -2.10 -4.75
N ASN A 174 5.54 -2.72 -5.81
CA ASN A 174 4.66 -2.07 -6.78
C ASN A 174 3.22 -2.52 -6.55
N ASP A 175 2.27 -1.72 -7.05
CA ASP A 175 0.83 -1.93 -6.89
C ASP A 175 0.34 -1.54 -5.48
N ALA A 176 -0.94 -1.72 -5.19
CA ALA A 176 -1.54 -1.21 -3.96
C ALA A 176 -1.39 -2.21 -2.81
N ASP A 177 -0.58 -1.86 -1.81
CA ASP A 177 -0.24 -2.75 -0.71
C ASP A 177 -0.86 -2.38 0.64
N GLU A 178 -0.98 -3.36 1.54
CA GLU A 178 -1.39 -3.16 2.93
C GLU A 178 -0.28 -3.59 3.90
N ILE A 179 0.33 -2.62 4.57
CA ILE A 179 1.27 -2.85 5.66
C ILE A 179 0.54 -2.74 7.00
N ARG A 180 0.62 -3.76 7.86
CA ARG A 180 0.12 -3.72 9.23
C ARG A 180 1.27 -3.65 10.20
N TRP A 181 1.29 -2.58 10.98
CA TRP A 181 2.22 -2.41 12.09
C TRP A 181 1.49 -2.75 13.39
N ASP A 182 1.65 -3.99 13.85
CA ASP A 182 0.88 -4.58 14.95
C ASP A 182 1.58 -4.57 16.33
N ARG A 183 2.87 -4.20 16.37
CA ARG A 183 3.74 -4.16 17.57
C ARG A 183 4.70 -2.98 17.47
N PHE A 184 5.27 -2.54 18.61
CA PHE A 184 6.09 -1.33 18.72
C PHE A 184 7.50 -1.58 19.27
N GLU A 185 8.05 -2.79 19.13
CA GLU A 185 9.40 -3.10 19.62
C GLU A 185 10.37 -3.01 18.46
N GLY A 186 11.49 -2.31 18.63
CA GLY A 186 12.49 -2.14 17.58
C GLY A 186 12.35 -0.84 16.77
N ASN A 187 13.34 -0.59 15.90
CA ASN A 187 13.33 0.56 15.01
C ASN A 187 12.97 0.08 13.60
N ASP A 188 11.72 0.29 13.21
CA ASP A 188 11.21 -0.20 11.94
C ASP A 188 11.42 0.81 10.80
N THR A 189 11.64 0.27 9.60
CA THR A 189 11.60 1.03 8.34
C THR A 189 10.56 0.42 7.43
N ILE A 190 9.63 1.24 6.95
CA ILE A 190 8.55 0.87 6.04
C ILE A 190 8.66 1.74 4.78
N ASP A 191 8.69 1.09 3.63
CA ASP A 191 8.60 1.68 2.30
C ASP A 191 7.41 1.01 1.59
N GLY A 192 6.35 1.77 1.26
CA GLY A 192 5.23 1.21 0.49
C GLY A 192 5.65 0.97 -0.95
N GLY A 193 6.20 2.00 -1.59
CA GLY A 193 6.82 1.88 -2.91
C GLY A 193 5.96 2.56 -3.97
N ASP A 194 5.79 1.93 -5.13
CA ASP A 194 5.00 2.47 -6.22
C ASP A 194 3.55 1.99 -6.09
N GLY A 195 2.62 2.81 -5.65
CA GLY A 195 1.25 2.35 -5.53
C GLY A 195 0.37 3.24 -4.67
N ASN A 196 -0.86 2.77 -4.44
CA ASN A 196 -1.75 3.38 -3.46
C ASN A 196 -1.70 2.53 -2.18
N ASP A 197 -0.67 2.75 -1.36
CA ASP A 197 -0.38 1.90 -0.21
C ASP A 197 -1.10 2.33 1.06
N ILE A 198 -1.36 1.36 1.94
CA ILE A 198 -2.06 1.54 3.20
C ILE A 198 -1.19 1.06 4.36
N LEU A 199 -0.86 1.95 5.29
CA LEU A 199 -0.28 1.59 6.58
C LEU A 199 -1.36 1.56 7.67
N ARG A 200 -1.58 0.39 8.28
CA ARG A 200 -2.47 0.20 9.44
C ARG A 200 -1.65 0.07 10.72
N ILE A 201 -1.96 0.89 11.73
CA ILE A 201 -1.27 0.85 13.04
C ILE A 201 -2.21 0.32 14.13
N SER A 202 -1.76 -0.66 14.91
CA SER A 202 -2.51 -1.20 16.06
C SER A 202 -2.39 -0.28 17.27
N THR A 203 -3.51 0.26 17.79
CA THR A 203 -3.45 1.20 18.94
C THR A 203 -3.48 0.55 20.33
N ARG A 204 -3.49 -0.78 20.42
CA ARG A 204 -3.71 -1.49 21.70
C ARG A 204 -2.68 -1.17 22.79
N ASP A 205 -1.53 -0.58 22.44
CA ASP A 205 -0.45 -0.23 23.36
C ASP A 205 -0.23 1.29 23.54
N PHE A 206 -1.03 2.16 22.91
CA PHE A 206 -0.95 3.60 23.20
C PHE A 206 -1.65 3.90 24.52
N THR A 207 -0.86 4.07 25.58
CA THR A 207 -1.37 4.84 26.73
C THR A 207 -1.37 6.32 26.36
N PRO A 208 -2.42 7.08 26.68
CA PRO A 208 -2.50 8.54 26.56
C PRO A 208 -1.21 9.37 26.80
N ALA A 209 -0.33 8.91 27.68
CA ALA A 209 0.93 9.59 28.01
C ALA A 209 2.11 9.29 27.06
N SER A 210 1.92 8.40 26.08
CA SER A 210 2.96 7.90 25.16
C SER A 210 3.03 8.62 23.81
N LEU A 211 2.04 9.46 23.50
CA LEU A 211 2.04 10.23 22.26
C LEU A 211 3.17 11.28 22.30
N PRO A 212 3.83 11.55 21.16
CA PRO A 212 4.86 12.58 21.09
C PRO A 212 4.29 13.92 21.56
N THR A 213 4.79 14.44 22.69
CA THR A 213 4.45 15.80 23.17
C THR A 213 5.15 16.90 22.37
N GLY A 214 5.67 16.57 21.19
CA GLY A 214 6.22 17.51 20.20
C GLY A 214 5.17 17.87 19.15
N GLY A 215 4.16 18.62 19.56
CA GLY A 215 3.01 19.02 18.74
C GLY A 215 1.74 18.91 19.59
N ASN A 216 0.83 19.89 19.50
CA ASN A 216 -0.35 19.99 20.37
C ASN A 216 -1.36 18.84 20.16
N ALA A 217 -1.10 17.64 20.68
CA ALA A 217 -2.06 16.56 20.76
C ALA A 217 -2.02 15.94 22.16
N GLY A 218 -2.98 16.35 22.99
CA GLY A 218 -3.29 15.63 24.22
C GLY A 218 -4.10 14.37 23.88
N PRO A 219 -4.12 13.37 24.77
CA PRO A 219 -4.67 12.07 24.43
C PRO A 219 -6.20 12.07 24.44
N ALA A 220 -6.79 11.51 23.39
CA ALA A 220 -8.22 11.21 23.34
C ALA A 220 -8.56 10.08 24.34
N PRO A 221 -9.58 10.23 25.20
CA PRO A 221 -10.02 9.16 26.09
C PRO A 221 -10.93 8.17 25.34
N GLY A 222 -10.59 6.86 25.35
CA GLY A 222 -11.59 5.82 25.09
C GLY A 222 -11.20 4.54 24.34
N LEU A 223 -9.97 4.33 23.87
CA LEU A 223 -9.69 3.22 22.94
C LEU A 223 -9.40 1.88 23.67
N ASN A 224 -10.20 0.85 23.37
CA ASN A 224 -10.03 -0.53 23.86
C ASN A 224 -10.10 -1.54 22.68
N GLY A 225 -8.95 -1.96 22.13
CA GLY A 225 -8.79 -3.23 21.41
C GLY A 225 -9.21 -3.30 19.94
N TRP A 226 -8.31 -3.74 19.03
CA TRP A 226 -8.54 -4.01 17.58
C TRP A 226 -9.57 -3.11 16.89
N GLU A 227 -9.61 -1.82 17.23
CA GLU A 227 -10.44 -0.88 16.51
C GLU A 227 -9.65 -0.47 15.27
N ARG A 228 -10.25 -0.63 14.09
CA ARG A 228 -9.80 0.03 12.88
C ARG A 228 -9.49 1.48 13.25
N ILE A 229 -8.23 1.91 13.17
CA ILE A 229 -8.00 3.29 12.77
C ILE A 229 -8.33 3.32 11.28
N SER A 230 -9.63 3.27 10.95
CA SER A 230 -10.06 3.47 9.57
C SER A 230 -9.87 4.95 9.28
N GLY A 231 -9.08 5.20 8.24
CA GLY A 231 -8.79 6.49 7.67
C GLY A 231 -8.04 7.44 8.61
N ILE A 232 -6.83 7.03 8.95
CA ILE A 232 -5.73 7.96 8.79
C ILE A 232 -5.05 7.57 7.49
N THR A 233 -5.38 8.30 6.42
CA THR A 233 -4.56 8.30 5.19
C THR A 233 -3.17 8.84 5.54
N TYR A 234 -2.17 7.97 5.50
CA TYR A 234 -0.77 8.39 5.56
C TYR A 234 -0.40 8.86 4.16
N ASN A 235 -0.08 10.14 4.04
CA ASN A 235 0.55 10.70 2.85
C ASN A 235 1.85 11.28 3.36
N SER A 236 2.91 10.47 3.44
CA SER A 236 4.17 11.01 3.94
C SER A 236 4.75 11.98 2.91
N PRO A 237 5.25 13.17 3.30
CA PRO A 237 6.30 13.80 2.52
C PRO A 237 7.47 12.81 2.46
N GLU A 238 8.11 12.64 1.29
CA GLU A 238 9.31 11.80 1.12
C GLU A 238 10.20 11.79 2.38
N GLY A 239 10.31 10.65 3.06
CA GLY A 239 11.29 10.46 4.14
C GLY A 239 10.88 10.86 5.56
N ALA A 240 9.60 10.82 5.92
CA ALA A 240 9.18 11.13 7.29
C ALA A 240 9.65 10.07 8.31
N THR A 241 10.40 10.49 9.34
CA THR A 241 10.75 9.66 10.50
C THR A 241 9.92 10.10 11.70
N TYR A 242 9.17 9.16 12.27
CA TYR A 242 8.40 9.34 13.50
C TYR A 242 9.17 8.74 14.69
N ARG A 243 9.21 9.45 15.81
CA ARG A 243 9.80 8.95 17.06
C ARG A 243 8.71 8.60 18.06
N TYR A 244 8.78 7.40 18.62
CA TYR A 244 7.90 6.93 19.69
C TYR A 244 8.59 7.15 21.05
N THR A 245 8.08 8.08 21.85
CA THR A 245 8.79 8.59 23.05
C THR A 245 8.72 7.79 24.37
N PRO A 246 7.94 6.70 24.54
CA PRO A 246 8.06 5.90 25.77
C PRO A 246 9.33 5.06 25.85
N THR A 247 9.77 4.50 24.71
CA THR A 247 10.93 3.59 24.60
C THR A 247 12.10 4.24 23.88
N GLY A 248 11.86 5.31 23.10
CA GLY A 248 12.89 5.99 22.30
C GLY A 248 13.09 5.38 20.91
N GLU A 249 12.24 4.43 20.54
CA GLU A 249 12.24 3.76 19.24
C GLU A 249 11.74 4.69 18.11
N THR A 250 12.12 4.35 16.89
CA THR A 250 11.83 5.16 15.70
C THR A 250 11.19 4.32 14.61
N LEU A 251 10.11 4.83 14.03
CA LEU A 251 9.50 4.30 12.83
C LEU A 251 9.81 5.25 11.67
N THR A 252 10.43 4.76 10.61
CA THR A 252 10.63 5.52 9.37
C THR A 252 9.65 5.04 8.32
N ILE A 253 8.87 5.96 7.73
CA ILE A 253 7.87 5.65 6.71
C ILE A 253 8.20 6.44 5.44
N ARG A 254 8.10 5.78 4.29
CA ARG A 254 8.23 6.37 2.96
C ARG A 254 7.21 5.78 2.02
N ASN A 255 6.88 6.53 0.96
CA ASN A 255 6.08 6.08 -0.17
C ASN A 255 4.82 5.34 0.29
N ILE A 256 4.06 5.99 1.17
CA ILE A 256 2.69 5.59 1.47
C ILE A 256 1.84 6.74 0.94
N GLU A 257 1.19 6.51 -0.20
CA GLU A 257 0.36 7.46 -0.91
C GLU A 257 -1.10 7.00 -0.91
N THR A 258 -2.03 7.92 -0.62
CA THR A 258 -3.42 7.74 -1.02
C THR A 258 -3.93 9.02 -1.65
N VAL A 259 -4.47 8.89 -2.86
CA VAL A 259 -5.20 9.96 -3.53
C VAL A 259 -6.57 10.10 -2.87
N THR A 260 -6.92 11.28 -2.38
CA THR A 260 -8.26 11.58 -1.85
C THR A 260 -9.03 12.39 -2.87
N ILE A 261 -10.07 11.82 -3.50
CA ILE A 261 -10.96 12.54 -4.45
C ILE A 261 -12.36 12.61 -3.84
N CYS A 262 -12.67 13.65 -3.06
CA CYS A 262 -13.87 13.67 -2.23
C CYS A 262 -14.36 15.08 -1.86
N PHE A 263 -15.62 15.13 -1.40
CA PHE A 263 -16.28 16.28 -0.78
C PHE A 263 -16.06 16.31 0.74
N TYR A 264 -15.75 17.49 1.28
CA TYR A 264 -15.64 17.67 2.73
C TYR A 264 -17.04 17.66 3.39
N PRO A 265 -17.19 17.15 4.64
CA PRO A 265 -18.47 17.16 5.36
C PRO A 265 -19.16 18.52 5.37
N GLY A 266 -20.48 18.52 5.21
CA GLY A 266 -21.31 19.72 5.14
C GLY A 266 -21.43 20.31 3.73
N THR A 267 -20.72 19.77 2.73
CA THR A 267 -20.92 20.13 1.32
C THR A 267 -22.34 19.76 0.88
N MET A 268 -23.09 20.74 0.36
CA MET A 268 -24.45 20.57 -0.12
C MET A 268 -24.47 20.06 -1.56
N ILE A 269 -25.15 18.95 -1.80
CA ILE A 269 -25.31 18.33 -3.11
C ILE A 269 -26.75 18.52 -3.58
N ALA A 270 -26.92 18.98 -4.81
CA ALA A 270 -28.23 19.22 -5.38
C ALA A 270 -28.98 17.89 -5.61
N THR A 271 -30.20 17.80 -5.10
CA THR A 271 -31.12 16.69 -5.36
C THR A 271 -32.43 17.22 -5.95
N PRO A 272 -33.29 16.38 -6.57
CA PRO A 272 -34.57 16.83 -7.10
C PRO A 272 -35.49 17.52 -6.08
N ASN A 273 -35.31 17.25 -4.79
CA ASN A 273 -36.14 17.77 -3.71
C ASN A 273 -35.45 18.87 -2.89
N GLY A 274 -34.35 19.44 -3.41
CA GLY A 274 -33.52 20.43 -2.71
C GLY A 274 -32.13 19.88 -2.39
N GLU A 275 -31.30 20.71 -1.76
CA GLU A 275 -29.93 20.31 -1.46
C GLU A 275 -29.84 19.45 -0.19
N ARG A 276 -28.94 18.46 -0.19
CA ARG A 276 -28.64 17.62 0.98
C ARG A 276 -27.14 17.61 1.26
N ALA A 277 -26.76 17.58 2.54
CA ALA A 277 -25.35 17.46 2.91
C ALA A 277 -24.80 16.09 2.48
N VAL A 278 -23.58 16.07 1.93
CA VAL A 278 -22.97 14.90 1.30
C VAL A 278 -22.90 13.69 2.23
N GLU A 279 -22.60 13.90 3.52
CA GLU A 279 -22.51 12.84 4.54
C GLU A 279 -23.86 12.18 4.87
N THR A 280 -24.97 12.80 4.45
CA THR A 280 -26.33 12.29 4.65
C THR A 280 -26.87 11.48 3.47
N LEU A 281 -26.14 11.45 2.36
CA LEU A 281 -26.53 10.71 1.15
C LEU A 281 -26.20 9.22 1.29
N ALA A 282 -26.98 8.39 0.61
CA ALA A 282 -26.81 6.94 0.56
C ALA A 282 -26.94 6.39 -0.86
N ILE A 283 -26.50 5.16 -1.06
CA ILE A 283 -26.69 4.42 -2.31
C ILE A 283 -28.18 4.42 -2.68
N GLY A 284 -28.48 4.74 -3.94
CA GLY A 284 -29.84 4.85 -4.48
C GLY A 284 -30.52 6.21 -4.28
N ASP A 285 -29.95 7.13 -3.48
CA ASP A 285 -30.44 8.51 -3.43
C ASP A 285 -30.28 9.17 -4.81
N MET A 286 -31.20 10.08 -5.16
CA MET A 286 -31.18 10.77 -6.45
C MET A 286 -30.46 12.11 -6.35
N VAL A 287 -29.52 12.38 -7.25
CA VAL A 287 -28.77 13.65 -7.36
C VAL A 287 -28.97 14.30 -8.73
N LEU A 288 -28.79 15.61 -8.80
CA LEU A 288 -28.84 16.39 -10.04
C LEU A 288 -27.43 16.51 -10.64
N THR A 289 -27.32 16.21 -11.92
CA THR A 289 -26.08 16.39 -12.68
C THR A 289 -25.98 17.80 -13.27
N ALA A 290 -24.79 18.22 -13.67
CA ALA A 290 -24.54 19.50 -14.32
C ALA A 290 -25.24 19.64 -15.68
N GLU A 291 -25.52 18.50 -16.33
CA GLU A 291 -26.28 18.41 -17.57
C GLU A 291 -27.81 18.52 -17.35
N GLY A 292 -28.26 18.54 -16.10
CA GLY A 292 -29.67 18.65 -15.71
C GLY A 292 -30.41 17.32 -15.58
N ASP A 293 -29.68 16.20 -15.64
CA ASP A 293 -30.26 14.87 -15.44
C ASP A 293 -30.41 14.54 -13.95
N VAL A 294 -31.30 13.59 -13.66
CA VAL A 294 -31.42 12.99 -12.33
C VAL A 294 -30.80 11.60 -12.38
N ARG A 295 -29.86 11.33 -11.48
CA ARG A 295 -29.13 10.05 -11.41
C ARG A 295 -29.15 9.46 -10.02
N PRO A 296 -29.31 8.13 -9.88
CA PRO A 296 -29.13 7.47 -8.60
C PRO A 296 -27.65 7.38 -8.27
N ILE A 297 -27.31 7.59 -6.99
CA ILE A 297 -25.99 7.31 -6.46
C ILE A 297 -25.75 5.81 -6.54
N ARG A 298 -24.67 5.41 -7.21
CA ARG A 298 -24.23 4.01 -7.30
C ARG A 298 -23.47 3.61 -6.04
N TRP A 299 -22.56 4.46 -5.58
CA TRP A 299 -21.75 4.17 -4.41
C TRP A 299 -21.37 5.44 -3.66
N MET A 300 -21.20 5.30 -2.34
CA MET A 300 -20.78 6.38 -1.44
C MET A 300 -19.45 6.01 -0.82
N GLY A 301 -18.34 6.46 -1.40
CA GLY A 301 -17.02 6.26 -0.82
C GLY A 301 -16.82 7.12 0.42
N ARG A 302 -16.16 6.58 1.44
CA ARG A 302 -15.74 7.32 2.65
C ARG A 302 -14.23 7.22 2.81
N GLN A 303 -13.58 8.34 3.07
CA GLN A 303 -12.14 8.35 3.30
C GLN A 303 -11.85 9.23 4.51
N THR A 304 -11.54 8.60 5.63
CA THR A 304 -11.12 9.31 6.83
C THR A 304 -9.65 9.71 6.67
N VAL A 305 -9.33 10.93 7.11
CA VAL A 305 -7.97 11.47 7.05
C VAL A 305 -7.60 12.07 8.41
N SER A 306 -6.31 12.07 8.74
CA SER A 306 -5.78 12.81 9.89
C SER A 306 -4.70 13.79 9.48
N THR A 307 -4.75 14.98 10.08
CA THR A 307 -3.77 16.04 9.88
C THR A 307 -2.45 15.80 10.63
N LEU A 308 -2.39 14.85 11.57
CA LEU A 308 -1.16 14.51 12.29
C LEU A 308 -0.14 13.78 11.42
N PHE A 309 -0.63 13.01 10.45
CA PHE A 309 0.20 12.07 9.68
C PHE A 309 0.09 12.24 8.16
N GLY A 310 -0.80 13.11 7.68
CA GLY A 310 -0.96 13.41 6.26
C GLY A 310 -0.20 14.67 5.83
N ASP A 311 0.39 14.64 4.63
CA ASP A 311 0.93 15.83 3.96
C ASP A 311 -0.17 16.90 3.86
N PRO A 312 0.02 18.09 4.47
CA PRO A 312 -0.93 19.19 4.38
C PRO A 312 -1.32 19.57 2.96
N LEU A 313 -0.47 19.33 1.96
CA LEU A 313 -0.77 19.60 0.56
C LEU A 313 -1.76 18.60 -0.06
N ARG A 314 -1.88 17.40 0.52
CA ARG A 314 -2.71 16.29 0.03
C ARG A 314 -3.97 16.02 0.86
N VAL A 315 -3.94 16.29 2.17
CA VAL A 315 -5.10 15.98 3.04
C VAL A 315 -5.95 17.19 3.41
N LEU A 316 -5.35 18.38 3.52
CA LEU A 316 -6.11 19.56 3.94
C LEU A 316 -7.06 20.02 2.83
N PRO A 317 -8.32 20.34 3.17
CA PRO A 317 -9.29 20.74 2.17
C PRO A 317 -8.89 22.04 1.49
N VAL A 318 -9.18 22.09 0.20
CA VAL A 318 -9.19 23.32 -0.57
C VAL A 318 -10.57 23.94 -0.44
N ARG A 319 -10.61 25.15 0.12
CA ARG A 319 -11.79 25.99 0.22
C ARG A 319 -11.86 26.91 -0.99
N ILE A 320 -12.87 26.71 -1.81
CA ILE A 320 -13.26 27.57 -2.92
C ILE A 320 -14.35 28.50 -2.39
N LEU A 321 -14.06 29.80 -2.28
CA LEU A 321 -15.02 30.76 -1.74
C LEU A 321 -16.25 30.88 -2.66
N ALA A 322 -17.41 31.17 -2.07
CA ALA A 322 -18.65 31.39 -2.82
C ALA A 322 -18.44 32.37 -3.99
N GLY A 323 -18.87 32.05 -5.21
CA GLY A 323 -18.69 32.90 -6.39
C GLY A 323 -17.26 32.96 -6.98
N ALA A 324 -16.32 32.12 -6.52
CA ALA A 324 -14.95 32.12 -7.07
C ALA A 324 -14.86 31.50 -8.48
N LEU A 325 -15.74 30.55 -8.81
CA LEU A 325 -15.73 29.84 -10.10
C LEU A 325 -16.66 30.47 -11.15
N GLY A 326 -17.65 31.25 -10.71
CA GLY A 326 -18.62 31.94 -11.57
C GLY A 326 -19.53 32.86 -10.76
N GLU A 327 -20.41 33.61 -11.43
CA GLU A 327 -21.40 34.45 -10.73
C GLU A 327 -22.31 33.59 -9.85
N GLY A 328 -22.17 33.70 -8.52
CA GLY A 328 -22.89 32.86 -7.57
C GLY A 328 -22.44 31.40 -7.52
N VAL A 329 -21.28 31.04 -8.10
CA VAL A 329 -20.76 29.66 -8.14
C VAL A 329 -19.36 29.58 -7.52
N PRO A 330 -19.14 28.75 -6.48
CA PRO A 330 -20.17 28.02 -5.74
C PRO A 330 -21.12 28.97 -4.98
N ALA A 331 -22.32 28.52 -4.65
CA ALA A 331 -23.34 29.31 -3.94
C ALA A 331 -22.94 29.61 -2.48
N ARG A 332 -22.19 28.68 -1.88
CA ARG A 332 -21.51 28.82 -0.59
C ARG A 332 -20.06 28.41 -0.75
N ASP A 333 -19.27 28.52 0.31
CA ASP A 333 -17.90 28.03 0.27
C ASP A 333 -17.90 26.51 0.08
N LEU A 334 -17.22 26.05 -0.95
CA LEU A 334 -17.10 24.63 -1.30
C LEU A 334 -15.75 24.12 -0.80
N LEU A 335 -15.76 23.05 0.01
CA LEU A 335 -14.55 22.42 0.51
C LEU A 335 -14.40 21.03 -0.13
N LEU A 336 -13.25 20.82 -0.75
CA LEU A 336 -12.92 19.60 -1.49
C LEU A 336 -11.55 19.10 -1.05
N SER A 337 -11.30 17.80 -1.20
CA SER A 337 -9.94 17.31 -1.15
C SER A 337 -9.10 17.91 -2.30
N PRO A 338 -7.77 18.04 -2.13
CA PRO A 338 -6.90 18.65 -3.14
C PRO A 338 -6.98 18.03 -4.54
N ASP A 339 -7.18 16.71 -4.63
CA ASP A 339 -7.19 15.99 -5.91
C ASP A 339 -8.60 15.90 -6.54
N HIS A 340 -9.63 16.42 -5.89
CA HIS A 340 -10.99 16.45 -6.44
C HIS A 340 -11.12 17.48 -7.58
N ALA A 341 -11.66 17.06 -8.72
CA ALA A 341 -11.82 17.95 -9.87
C ALA A 341 -13.16 18.70 -9.90
N VAL A 342 -13.09 19.97 -10.27
CA VAL A 342 -14.25 20.81 -10.57
C VAL A 342 -14.18 21.29 -12.01
N LEU A 343 -15.33 21.45 -12.65
CA LEU A 343 -15.40 21.97 -14.01
C LEU A 343 -15.30 23.50 -13.99
N VAL A 344 -14.28 24.04 -14.64
CA VAL A 344 -14.06 25.49 -14.76
C VAL A 344 -13.76 25.81 -16.21
N GLU A 345 -14.61 26.64 -16.84
CA GLU A 345 -14.48 27.09 -18.23
C GLU A 345 -14.23 25.92 -19.22
N GLY A 346 -14.91 24.79 -19.01
CA GLY A 346 -14.82 23.60 -19.87
C GLY A 346 -13.68 22.62 -19.55
N ILE A 347 -12.90 22.88 -18.50
CA ILE A 347 -11.74 22.07 -18.09
C ILE A 347 -11.99 21.48 -16.71
N LEU A 348 -11.68 20.20 -16.53
CA LEU A 348 -11.67 19.57 -15.20
C LEU A 348 -10.35 19.92 -14.51
N VAL A 349 -10.44 20.70 -13.43
CA VAL A 349 -9.27 21.16 -12.69
C VAL A 349 -9.34 20.66 -11.27
N GLN A 350 -8.27 20.01 -10.81
CA GLN A 350 -8.16 19.60 -9.40
C GLN A 350 -8.14 20.83 -8.49
N ALA A 351 -8.86 20.77 -7.37
CA ALA A 351 -9.00 21.89 -6.46
C ALA A 351 -7.64 22.43 -5.98
N GLY A 352 -6.69 21.54 -5.70
CA GLY A 352 -5.31 21.87 -5.32
C GLY A 352 -4.54 22.67 -6.38
N ALA A 353 -4.85 22.46 -7.66
CA ALA A 353 -4.27 23.20 -8.78
C ALA A 353 -4.84 24.62 -8.92
N LEU A 354 -6.02 24.89 -8.34
CA LEU A 354 -6.69 26.20 -8.37
C LEU A 354 -6.29 27.13 -7.21
N VAL A 355 -5.54 26.64 -6.21
CA VAL A 355 -5.13 27.43 -5.04
C VAL A 355 -4.37 28.68 -5.49
N ASN A 356 -4.90 29.85 -5.10
CA ASN A 356 -4.40 31.15 -5.56
C ASN A 356 -4.10 32.14 -4.41
N GLY A 357 -4.34 31.74 -3.16
CA GLY A 357 -4.04 32.56 -1.98
C GLY A 357 -5.03 33.71 -1.73
N THR A 358 -6.11 33.82 -2.51
CA THR A 358 -7.14 34.85 -2.34
C THR A 358 -8.54 34.24 -2.22
N THR A 359 -9.12 33.76 -3.32
CA THR A 359 -10.47 33.20 -3.40
C THR A 359 -10.52 31.69 -3.34
N ILE A 360 -9.37 31.03 -3.54
CA ILE A 360 -9.23 29.59 -3.44
C ILE A 360 -8.02 29.31 -2.55
N LEU A 361 -8.29 28.74 -1.38
CA LEU A 361 -7.37 28.69 -0.24
C LEU A 361 -7.27 27.27 0.30
N ARG A 362 -6.12 26.92 0.88
CA ARG A 362 -6.04 25.73 1.75
C ARG A 362 -6.62 26.08 3.11
N GLN A 363 -7.49 25.22 3.62
CA GLN A 363 -8.15 25.39 4.90
C GLN A 363 -7.37 24.63 5.99
N PHE A 364 -6.80 25.38 6.93
CA PHE A 364 -6.01 24.83 8.05
C PHE A 364 -6.80 24.64 9.33
N ASP A 365 -7.90 25.39 9.50
CA ASP A 365 -8.81 25.24 10.63
C ASP A 365 -9.81 24.12 10.31
N VAL A 366 -9.36 22.89 10.55
CA VAL A 366 -10.12 21.65 10.42
C VAL A 366 -9.87 20.78 11.66
N PRO A 367 -10.79 19.86 12.01
CA PRO A 367 -10.52 18.86 13.03
C PRO A 367 -9.27 18.05 12.71
N GLU A 368 -8.63 17.51 13.73
CA GLU A 368 -7.46 16.65 13.56
C GLU A 368 -7.76 15.38 12.74
N VAL A 369 -9.00 14.87 12.85
CA VAL A 369 -9.53 13.73 12.10
C VAL A 369 -10.88 14.10 11.52
N PHE A 370 -11.09 13.83 10.23
CA PHE A 370 -12.36 14.06 9.55
C PHE A 370 -12.53 13.11 8.36
N THR A 371 -13.77 12.91 7.92
CA THR A 371 -14.11 11.97 6.86
C THR A 371 -14.57 12.69 5.61
N TYR A 372 -13.85 12.50 4.52
CA TYR A 372 -14.25 12.90 3.20
C TYR A 372 -15.28 11.92 2.60
N HIS A 373 -16.15 12.42 1.74
CA HIS A 373 -17.20 11.63 1.08
C HIS A 373 -17.11 11.72 -0.44
N HIS A 374 -17.06 10.58 -1.11
CA HIS A 374 -17.10 10.47 -2.57
C HIS A 374 -18.48 10.00 -3.01
N ILE A 375 -19.00 10.63 -4.06
CA ILE A 375 -20.22 10.19 -4.74
C ILE A 375 -19.78 9.55 -6.05
N GLU A 376 -20.15 8.29 -6.26
CA GLU A 376 -19.95 7.61 -7.54
C GLU A 376 -21.31 7.39 -8.23
N LEU A 377 -21.36 7.69 -9.52
CA LEU A 377 -22.52 7.46 -10.39
C LEU A 377 -22.23 6.32 -11.36
N GLN A 378 -23.26 5.88 -12.10
CA GLN A 378 -23.10 4.77 -13.06
C GLN A 378 -22.18 5.11 -14.24
N ALA A 379 -22.02 6.38 -14.55
CA ALA A 379 -21.09 6.87 -15.57
C ALA A 379 -20.26 8.02 -14.99
N HIS A 380 -19.18 8.38 -15.68
CA HIS A 380 -18.41 9.57 -15.35
C HIS A 380 -19.27 10.81 -15.66
N GLU A 381 -19.87 11.37 -14.63
CA GLU A 381 -20.76 12.53 -14.70
C GLU A 381 -20.30 13.61 -13.69
N LEU A 382 -20.91 14.79 -13.77
CA LEU A 382 -20.66 15.89 -12.84
C LEU A 382 -21.91 16.11 -12.00
N VAL A 383 -21.78 16.12 -10.68
CA VAL A 383 -22.84 16.53 -9.76
C VAL A 383 -22.74 18.02 -9.45
N LEU A 384 -23.85 18.62 -9.03
CA LEU A 384 -23.85 20.00 -8.55
C LEU A 384 -23.59 20.04 -7.04
N ALA A 385 -22.37 20.41 -6.65
CA ALA A 385 -21.94 20.59 -5.27
C ALA A 385 -21.80 22.08 -4.95
N GLU A 386 -22.61 22.59 -4.02
CA GLU A 386 -22.79 24.03 -3.77
C GLU A 386 -23.07 24.80 -5.09
N GLY A 387 -23.81 24.17 -6.02
CA GLY A 387 -24.06 24.71 -7.36
C GLY A 387 -22.89 24.68 -8.34
N ALA A 388 -21.70 24.23 -7.94
CA ALA A 388 -20.56 24.03 -8.83
C ALA A 388 -20.55 22.60 -9.41
N PRO A 389 -20.32 22.43 -10.73
CA PRO A 389 -20.13 21.10 -11.30
C PRO A 389 -18.83 20.45 -10.80
N ALA A 390 -18.97 19.33 -10.11
CA ALA A 390 -17.89 18.60 -9.45
C ALA A 390 -17.92 17.11 -9.84
N GLU A 391 -16.75 16.51 -9.95
CA GLU A 391 -16.54 15.19 -10.52
C GLU A 391 -16.97 14.04 -9.59
N THR A 392 -17.64 13.03 -10.15
CA THR A 392 -18.03 11.79 -9.45
C THR A 392 -17.19 10.59 -9.87
N PHE A 393 -16.05 10.84 -10.51
CA PHE A 393 -15.18 9.81 -11.07
C PHE A 393 -14.08 9.46 -10.07
N VAL A 394 -13.92 8.17 -9.85
CA VAL A 394 -12.77 7.55 -9.22
C VAL A 394 -12.34 6.39 -10.12
N ASP A 395 -11.04 6.28 -10.38
CA ASP A 395 -10.53 5.15 -11.14
C ASP A 395 -10.49 3.89 -10.26
N ASN A 396 -10.20 2.75 -10.88
CA ASN A 396 -10.25 1.47 -10.19
C ASN A 396 -9.18 1.32 -9.09
N ILE A 397 -8.05 2.02 -9.21
CA ILE A 397 -6.94 1.92 -8.26
C ILE A 397 -7.18 2.88 -7.09
N ASP A 398 -7.62 4.10 -7.38
CA ASP A 398 -7.96 5.09 -6.36
C ASP A 398 -9.15 4.64 -5.49
N ARG A 399 -10.05 3.80 -6.05
CA ARG A 399 -11.19 3.27 -5.30
C ARG A 399 -10.79 2.35 -4.13
N LEU A 400 -9.62 1.71 -4.20
CA LEU A 400 -9.10 0.83 -3.15
C LEU A 400 -8.77 1.61 -1.87
N GLY A 401 -8.46 2.91 -1.99
CA GLY A 401 -8.06 3.77 -0.87
C GLY A 401 -9.21 4.21 0.06
N PHE A 402 -10.45 3.81 -0.22
CA PHE A 402 -11.61 4.18 0.58
C PHE A 402 -11.84 3.24 1.76
N ASP A 403 -12.26 3.78 2.90
CA ASP A 403 -12.55 3.05 4.15
C ASP A 403 -13.55 1.91 3.93
N ASN A 404 -14.52 2.10 3.04
CA ASN A 404 -15.57 1.14 2.74
C ASN A 404 -15.36 0.42 1.40
N TRP A 405 -14.11 0.22 0.96
CA TRP A 405 -13.81 -0.58 -0.24
C TRP A 405 -14.48 -1.96 -0.24
N GLU A 406 -14.44 -2.69 0.89
CA GLU A 406 -15.09 -4.01 1.01
C GLU A 406 -16.60 -3.98 0.69
N GLU A 407 -17.29 -2.86 0.98
CA GLU A 407 -18.70 -2.68 0.61
C GLU A 407 -18.85 -2.59 -0.92
N HIS A 408 -17.95 -1.84 -1.58
CA HIS A 408 -17.95 -1.75 -3.04
C HIS A 408 -17.66 -3.11 -3.68
N GLU A 409 -16.62 -3.80 -3.22
CA GLU A 409 -16.25 -5.12 -3.72
C GLU A 409 -17.39 -6.14 -3.54
N ALA A 410 -18.07 -6.13 -2.40
CA ALA A 410 -19.22 -7.02 -2.17
C ALA A 410 -20.42 -6.71 -3.08
N LEU A 411 -20.62 -5.43 -3.45
CA LEU A 411 -21.72 -5.00 -4.31
C LEU A 411 -21.44 -5.28 -5.79
N TYR A 412 -20.19 -5.13 -6.24
CA TYR A 412 -19.86 -5.04 -7.67
C TYR A 412 -18.75 -6.00 -8.12
N GLY A 413 -17.92 -6.53 -7.23
CA GLY A 413 -16.79 -7.40 -7.57
C GLY A 413 -15.77 -6.74 -8.50
N CYS A 414 -15.18 -7.53 -9.40
CA CYS A 414 -14.25 -7.05 -10.43
C CYS A 414 -15.02 -6.54 -11.66
N GLU A 415 -15.45 -5.29 -11.62
CA GLU A 415 -16.14 -4.64 -12.73
C GLU A 415 -15.20 -3.89 -13.69
N PRO A 416 -15.58 -3.74 -14.97
CA PRO A 416 -14.84 -2.95 -15.93
C PRO A 416 -14.82 -1.46 -15.52
N SER A 417 -13.68 -0.81 -15.79
CA SER A 417 -13.47 0.62 -15.51
C SER A 417 -14.54 1.51 -16.15
N ILE A 418 -15.01 2.52 -15.42
CA ILE A 418 -15.89 3.56 -15.94
C ILE A 418 -15.08 4.39 -16.96
N PRO A 419 -15.54 4.53 -18.21
CA PRO A 419 -14.84 5.38 -19.17
C PRO A 419 -14.75 6.82 -18.69
N GLU A 420 -13.57 7.41 -18.81
CA GLU A 420 -13.35 8.80 -18.42
C GLU A 420 -14.10 9.76 -19.37
N MET A 421 -14.63 10.85 -18.81
CA MET A 421 -15.26 11.91 -19.59
C MET A 421 -14.23 12.58 -20.51
N ASP A 422 -14.61 12.79 -21.77
CA ASP A 422 -13.78 13.47 -22.77
C ASP A 422 -13.72 14.98 -22.52
N ARG A 423 -12.94 15.39 -21.52
CA ARG A 423 -12.65 16.80 -21.21
C ARG A 423 -11.16 17.00 -20.92
N PRO A 424 -10.59 18.17 -21.28
CA PRO A 424 -9.24 18.52 -20.87
C PRO A 424 -9.10 18.55 -19.35
N ARG A 425 -7.93 18.13 -18.84
CA ARG A 425 -7.65 18.07 -17.40
C ARG A 425 -6.43 18.88 -17.01
N ALA A 426 -6.50 19.50 -15.84
CA ALA A 426 -5.36 20.11 -15.18
C ALA A 426 -5.24 19.56 -13.74
N LYS A 427 -4.20 18.76 -13.52
CA LYS A 427 -3.86 18.15 -12.22
C LYS A 427 -2.86 19.00 -11.41
N ALA A 428 -2.16 19.93 -12.07
CA ALA A 428 -1.21 20.83 -11.43
C ALA A 428 -1.44 22.28 -11.85
N GLN A 429 -1.09 23.24 -10.98
CA GLN A 429 -1.27 24.67 -11.23
C GLN A 429 -0.67 25.13 -12.58
N ARG A 430 0.49 24.57 -12.96
CA ARG A 430 1.16 24.85 -14.24
C ARG A 430 0.36 24.42 -15.48
N GLN A 431 -0.57 23.47 -15.33
CA GLN A 431 -1.43 22.96 -16.39
C GLN A 431 -2.72 23.78 -16.52
N VAL A 432 -3.09 24.58 -15.50
CA VAL A 432 -4.28 25.42 -15.53
C VAL A 432 -4.09 26.54 -16.57
N PRO A 433 -4.92 26.64 -17.62
CA PRO A 433 -4.72 27.65 -18.65
C PRO A 433 -4.85 29.07 -18.12
N ARG A 434 -4.10 29.99 -18.73
CA ARG A 434 -4.07 31.41 -18.32
C ARG A 434 -5.44 32.08 -18.33
N PHE A 435 -6.32 31.73 -19.27
CA PHE A 435 -7.66 32.32 -19.33
C PHE A 435 -8.53 31.90 -18.13
N VAL A 436 -8.37 30.67 -17.63
CA VAL A 436 -9.03 30.19 -16.41
C VAL A 436 -8.52 30.95 -15.20
N GLN A 437 -7.18 31.09 -15.08
CA GLN A 437 -6.55 31.86 -13.99
C GLN A 437 -7.06 33.30 -13.97
N HIS A 438 -7.05 33.99 -15.12
CA HIS A 438 -7.53 35.37 -15.22
C HIS A 438 -9.02 35.50 -14.91
N ALA A 439 -9.86 34.53 -15.30
CA ALA A 439 -11.29 34.56 -14.99
C ALA A 439 -11.53 34.49 -13.48
N ILE A 440 -10.80 33.65 -12.76
CA ILE A 440 -10.88 33.54 -11.30
C ILE A 440 -10.31 34.81 -10.62
N GLU A 441 -9.18 35.33 -11.09
CA GLU A 441 -8.55 36.54 -10.55
C GLU A 441 -9.42 37.79 -10.75
N ALA A 442 -10.03 37.95 -11.93
CA ALA A 442 -10.92 39.07 -12.22
C ALA A 442 -12.13 39.07 -11.26
N ARG A 443 -12.67 37.89 -10.93
CA ARG A 443 -13.76 37.71 -9.96
C ARG A 443 -13.30 38.03 -8.53
N ALA A 444 -12.08 37.67 -8.17
CA ALA A 444 -11.48 38.03 -6.89
C ALA A 444 -11.31 39.56 -6.73
N GLY A 445 -10.84 40.24 -7.77
CA GLY A 445 -10.66 41.70 -7.78
C GLY A 445 -11.97 42.47 -7.59
N MET A 446 -13.08 41.98 -8.14
CA MET A 446 -14.40 42.60 -7.95
C MET A 446 -14.90 42.49 -6.50
N LYS A 447 -14.49 41.46 -5.75
CA LYS A 447 -14.87 41.28 -4.33
C LYS A 447 -14.05 42.13 -3.34
N LEU A 448 -12.86 42.59 -3.71
CA LEU A 448 -12.06 43.49 -2.87
C LEU A 448 -12.53 44.96 -2.95
N ILE A 449 -13.39 45.28 -3.92
CA ILE A 449 -13.90 46.64 -4.20
C ILE A 449 -15.36 46.81 -3.75
N ALA A 450 -16.09 45.71 -3.55
CA ALA A 450 -17.44 45.67 -2.98
C ALA A 450 -17.37 45.51 -1.45
#